data_AF-A0A1M6YE22-F1
#
_entry.id   AF-A0A1M6YE22-F1
#
_cell.length_a   1.000
_cell.length_b   1.000
_cell.length_c   1.000
_cell.angle_alpha   90.00
_cell.angle_beta   90.00
_cell.angle_gamma   90.00
#
_symmetry.space_group_name_H-M   'P 1'
#
loop_
_entity.id
_entity.type
_entity.pdbx_description
1 polymer ?
#
loop_
_entity_poly.entity_id
_entity_poly.type
_entity_poly.pdbx_seq_one_letter_code
_entity_poly.pdbx_strand_id
1 'polypeptide(L)'
;AGLLEFCARHALPIALFSREQIAAIPVAEPSAVAREHLGVDGVCEPCALLGAANVSAGSAASAASAASAASAASAASAASAASAASAVPNAQLLVRKTAHAGVTVAIASIIARTEHEPTTHDTEKQDLP
;
A
#
# COMPACT_ATOMS: atom_id res chain seq x y z
N ALA A 1 16.26 -16.30 -6.37
CA ALA A 1 16.18 -16.75 -4.96
C ALA A 1 16.52 -15.65 -3.94
N GLY A 2 17.36 -14.65 -4.26
CA GLY A 2 17.88 -13.69 -3.26
C GLY A 2 16.85 -12.91 -2.43
N LEU A 3 15.75 -12.41 -3.01
CA LEU A 3 14.75 -11.64 -2.27
C LEU A 3 14.00 -12.49 -1.23
N LEU A 4 13.59 -13.71 -1.61
CA LEU A 4 12.89 -14.63 -0.70
C LEU A 4 13.77 -15.05 0.48
N GLU A 5 15.05 -15.33 0.21
CA GLU A 5 16.01 -15.67 1.25
C GLU A 5 16.32 -14.49 2.18
N PHE A 6 16.41 -13.27 1.62
CA PHE A 6 16.52 -12.05 2.42
C PHE A 6 15.31 -11.90 3.37
N CYS A 7 14.09 -12.00 2.84
CA CYS A 7 12.87 -11.93 3.65
C CYS A 7 12.85 -13.02 4.74
N ALA A 8 13.19 -14.26 4.40
CA ALA A 8 13.23 -15.36 5.36
C ALA A 8 14.26 -15.14 6.48
N ARG A 9 15.48 -14.73 6.14
CA ARG A 9 16.55 -14.45 7.14
C ARG A 9 16.19 -13.31 8.10
N HIS A 10 15.43 -12.33 7.63
CA HIS A 10 15.06 -11.15 8.42
C HIS A 10 13.64 -11.21 8.98
N ALA A 11 12.94 -12.35 8.85
CA ALA A 11 11.54 -12.53 9.26
C ALA A 11 10.60 -11.44 8.70
N LEU A 12 10.88 -10.96 7.48
CA LEU A 12 10.05 -9.97 6.81
C LEU A 12 8.97 -10.67 5.98
N PRO A 13 7.69 -10.31 6.11
CA PRO A 13 6.65 -10.85 5.26
C PRO A 13 6.89 -10.44 3.80
N ILE A 14 6.55 -11.33 2.86
CA ILE A 14 6.62 -11.03 1.43
C ILE A 14 5.22 -11.15 0.80
N ALA A 15 4.84 -10.14 0.04
CA ALA A 15 3.64 -10.14 -0.79
C ALA A 15 4.05 -10.23 -2.26
N LEU A 16 3.27 -10.98 -3.04
CA LEU A 16 3.43 -11.11 -4.49
C LEU A 16 2.24 -10.46 -5.18
N PHE A 17 2.52 -9.74 -6.25
CA PHE A 17 1.51 -9.04 -7.06
C PHE A 17 1.61 -9.49 -8.51
N SER A 18 0.46 -9.60 -9.17
CA SER A 18 0.40 -9.89 -10.60
C SER A 18 0.86 -8.68 -11.42
N ARG A 19 1.21 -8.93 -12.68
CA ARG A 19 1.60 -7.88 -13.62
C ARG A 19 0.50 -6.83 -13.76
N GLU A 20 -0.75 -7.28 -13.84
CA GLU A 20 -1.94 -6.45 -14.03
C GLU A 20 -2.18 -5.56 -12.81
N GLN A 21 -2.01 -6.10 -11.60
CA GLN A 21 -2.10 -5.33 -10.36
C GLN A 21 -1.04 -4.22 -10.32
N ILE A 22 0.19 -4.55 -10.74
CA ILE A 22 1.29 -3.58 -10.82
C ILE A 22 1.00 -2.50 -11.87
N ALA A 23 0.54 -2.90 -13.06
CA ALA A 23 0.26 -2.00 -14.18
C ALA A 23 -0.89 -1.02 -13.90
N ALA A 24 -1.80 -1.37 -12.99
CA ALA A 24 -2.90 -0.49 -12.57
C ALA A 24 -2.43 0.69 -11.70
N ILE A 25 -1.22 0.64 -11.14
CA ILE A 25 -0.68 1.71 -10.29
C ILE A 25 0.14 2.69 -11.13
N PRO A 26 -0.19 3.99 -11.13
CA PRO A 26 0.57 4.98 -11.89
C PRO A 26 1.99 5.14 -11.33
N VAL A 27 2.97 5.20 -12.24
CA VAL A 27 4.38 5.39 -11.92
C VAL A 27 4.83 6.76 -12.42
N ALA A 28 5.41 7.57 -11.54
CA ALA A 28 5.88 8.91 -11.92
C ALA A 28 7.12 8.86 -12.82
N GLU A 29 8.01 7.89 -12.58
CA GLU A 29 9.25 7.69 -13.33
C GLU A 29 9.31 6.26 -13.89
N PRO A 30 8.98 6.05 -15.17
CA PRO A 30 9.03 4.73 -15.79
C PRO A 30 10.45 4.14 -15.82
N SER A 31 10.54 2.82 -15.69
CA SER A 31 11.78 2.04 -15.75
C SER A 31 11.86 1.26 -17.05
N ALA A 32 12.91 1.53 -17.85
CA ALA A 32 13.17 0.79 -19.08
C ALA A 32 13.36 -0.72 -18.82
N VAL A 33 14.10 -1.08 -17.76
CA VAL A 33 14.35 -2.48 -17.37
C VAL A 33 13.05 -3.19 -16.99
N ALA A 34 12.15 -2.51 -16.26
CA ALA A 34 10.85 -3.08 -15.89
C ALA A 34 9.96 -3.29 -17.13
N ARG A 35 9.96 -2.36 -18.08
CA ARG A 35 9.22 -2.50 -19.34
C ARG A 35 9.74 -3.66 -20.17
N GLU A 36 11.06 -3.75 -20.32
CA GLU A 36 11.71 -4.79 -21.12
C GLU A 36 11.45 -6.20 -20.56
N HIS A 37 11.64 -6.40 -19.26
CA HIS A 37 11.60 -7.73 -18.65
C HIS A 37 10.20 -8.13 -18.15
N LEU A 38 9.40 -7.14 -17.72
CA LEU A 38 8.15 -7.35 -17.01
C LEU A 38 6.96 -6.60 -17.64
N GLY A 39 7.15 -5.88 -18.75
CA GLY A 39 6.09 -5.15 -19.47
C GLY A 39 5.25 -4.23 -18.59
N VAL A 40 5.83 -3.69 -17.51
CA VAL A 40 5.21 -2.71 -16.61
C VAL A 40 6.09 -1.47 -16.51
N ASP A 41 5.48 -0.33 -16.20
CA ASP A 41 6.20 0.94 -16.11
C ASP A 41 7.15 1.02 -14.91
N GLY A 42 6.94 0.23 -13.87
CA GLY A 42 7.80 0.17 -12.70
C GLY A 42 7.42 -0.97 -11.76
N VAL A 43 8.29 -1.29 -10.80
CA VAL A 43 8.06 -2.41 -9.87
C VAL A 43 8.06 -1.93 -8.42
N CYS A 44 9.17 -1.36 -7.93
CA CYS A 44 9.33 -1.08 -6.50
C CYS A 44 8.28 -0.10 -5.95
N GLU A 45 7.92 0.96 -6.69
CA GLU A 45 6.91 1.94 -6.25
C GLU A 45 5.48 1.36 -6.25
N PRO A 46 4.98 0.75 -7.35
CA PRO A 46 3.70 0.06 -7.33
C PRO A 46 3.57 -1.00 -6.23
N CYS A 47 4.59 -1.86 -6.09
CA CYS A 47 4.58 -2.92 -5.08
C CYS A 47 4.59 -2.37 -3.65
N ALA A 48 5.30 -1.26 -3.39
CA ALA A 48 5.29 -0.62 -2.09
C ALA A 48 3.89 -0.07 -1.74
N LEU A 49 3.24 0.61 -2.69
CA LEU A 49 1.89 1.16 -2.52
C LEU A 49 0.84 0.06 -2.30
N LEU A 50 0.87 -0.99 -3.12
CA LEU A 50 -0.01 -2.16 -2.98
C LEU A 50 0.23 -2.89 -1.65
N GLY A 51 1.49 -3.05 -1.25
CA GLY A 51 1.85 -3.66 0.03
C GLY A 51 1.29 -2.89 1.22
N ALA A 52 1.44 -1.56 1.24
CA ALA A 52 0.89 -0.70 2.29
C ALA A 52 -0.65 -0.76 2.33
N ALA A 53 -1.32 -0.69 1.18
CA ALA A 53 -2.77 -0.81 1.10
C ALA A 53 -3.29 -2.16 1.63
N ASN A 54 -2.61 -3.26 1.31
CA ASN A 54 -2.94 -4.60 1.79
C ASN A 54 -2.79 -4.73 3.31
N VAL A 55 -1.76 -4.11 3.90
CA VAL A 55 -1.59 -4.07 5.36
C VAL A 55 -2.75 -3.32 6.00
N SER A 56 -3.21 -2.21 5.41
CA SER A 56 -4.37 -1.50 5.95
C SER A 56 -5.67 -2.29 5.85
N ALA A 57 -5.91 -2.98 4.74
CA ALA A 57 -7.09 -3.81 4.57
C ALA A 57 -7.07 -5.01 5.54
N GLY A 58 -5.89 -5.61 5.76
CA GLY A 58 -5.67 -6.66 6.75
C GLY A 58 -5.89 -6.19 8.19
N SER A 59 -5.44 -4.98 8.54
CA SER A 59 -5.67 -4.38 9.88
C SER A 59 -7.15 -4.10 10.14
N ALA A 60 -7.90 -3.63 9.14
CA ALA A 60 -9.35 -3.44 9.23
C ALA A 60 -10.09 -4.77 9.36
N ALA A 61 -9.67 -5.80 8.62
CA ALA A 61 -10.21 -7.15 8.74
C ALA A 61 -9.90 -7.80 10.10
N SER A 62 -8.72 -7.56 10.69
CA SER A 62 -8.37 -8.04 12.04
C SER A 62 -9.11 -7.33 13.18
N ALA A 63 -9.49 -6.07 13.00
CA ALA A 63 -10.37 -5.37 13.94
C ALA A 63 -11.81 -5.91 13.88
N ALA A 64 -12.27 -6.32 12.68
CA ALA A 64 -13.56 -6.99 12.52
C ALA A 64 -13.56 -8.46 12.99
N SER A 65 -12.43 -9.19 12.86
CA SER A 65 -12.34 -10.62 13.19
C SER A 65 -12.10 -10.95 14.67
N ALA A 66 -11.81 -9.96 15.52
CA ALA A 66 -11.87 -10.13 16.98
C ALA A 66 -13.28 -10.49 17.49
N ALA A 67 -14.32 -10.31 16.65
CA ALA A 67 -15.70 -10.71 16.92
C ALA A 67 -16.10 -12.09 16.33
N SER A 68 -15.22 -12.82 15.65
CA SER A 68 -15.59 -14.08 14.98
C SER A 68 -14.47 -15.11 14.94
N ALA A 69 -14.05 -15.58 16.11
CA ALA A 69 -13.30 -16.83 16.24
C ALA A 69 -14.25 -18.03 16.18
N ALA A 70 -14.75 -18.37 14.98
CA ALA A 70 -15.32 -19.68 14.68
C ALA A 70 -15.47 -19.89 13.16
N SER A 71 -14.81 -20.94 12.64
CA SER A 71 -14.88 -21.52 11.28
C SER A 71 -14.18 -20.74 10.16
N ALA A 72 -13.55 -21.33 9.15
CA ALA A 72 -12.95 -22.63 8.88
C ALA A 72 -12.20 -22.42 7.54
N ALA A 73 -11.24 -23.28 7.22
CA ALA A 73 -10.46 -23.21 5.99
C ALA A 73 -11.29 -23.25 4.69
N SER A 74 -10.76 -22.54 3.68
CA SER A 74 -11.05 -22.65 2.24
C SER A 74 -12.43 -22.18 1.74
N ALA A 75 -12.46 -21.08 0.98
CA ALA A 75 -12.94 -21.08 -0.40
C ALA A 75 -12.67 -19.72 -1.07
N ALA A 76 -12.41 -19.79 -2.37
CA ALA A 76 -12.15 -18.70 -3.30
C ALA A 76 -13.03 -17.46 -3.11
N SER A 77 -12.42 -16.28 -3.22
CA SER A 77 -13.13 -15.02 -3.46
C SER A 77 -12.80 -14.52 -4.87
N ALA A 78 -13.50 -15.10 -5.84
CA ALA A 78 -13.69 -14.53 -7.17
C ALA A 78 -14.78 -13.44 -7.15
N ALA A 79 -14.79 -12.61 -6.10
CA ALA A 79 -15.81 -11.59 -5.88
C ALA A 79 -15.15 -10.27 -5.41
N SER A 80 -14.38 -9.63 -6.29
CA SER A 80 -14.08 -8.20 -6.14
C SER A 80 -13.78 -7.57 -7.51
N ALA A 81 -14.73 -7.67 -8.42
CA ALA A 81 -14.69 -7.00 -9.73
C ALA A 81 -15.69 -5.82 -9.81
N ALA A 82 -16.18 -5.31 -8.68
CA ALA A 82 -17.12 -4.20 -8.65
C ALA A 82 -16.92 -3.29 -7.42
N SER A 83 -15.71 -2.77 -7.24
CA SER A 83 -15.48 -1.52 -6.49
C SER A 83 -14.30 -0.74 -7.09
N ALA A 84 -14.23 -0.74 -8.42
CA ALA A 84 -13.29 0.05 -9.21
C ALA A 84 -13.85 1.47 -9.40
N ALA A 85 -13.86 2.27 -8.34
CA ALA A 85 -13.99 3.72 -8.41
C ALA A 85 -13.52 4.36 -7.09
N SER A 86 -12.30 4.90 -7.11
CA SER A 86 -11.79 5.86 -6.12
C SER A 86 -11.78 5.41 -4.65
N ALA A 87 -11.32 4.19 -4.37
CA ALA A 87 -10.61 3.99 -3.11
C ALA A 87 -9.25 4.65 -3.29
N VAL A 88 -9.11 5.92 -2.88
CA VAL A 88 -7.77 6.53 -2.73
C VAL A 88 -6.94 5.49 -1.96
N PRO A 89 -5.91 4.89 -2.59
CA PRO A 89 -5.09 3.93 -1.88
C PRO A 89 -4.59 4.70 -0.67
N ASN A 90 -4.95 4.23 0.50
CA ASN A 90 -4.61 4.86 1.76
C ASN A 90 -3.15 4.59 2.08
N ALA A 91 -2.28 4.79 1.09
CA ALA A 91 -0.88 4.49 1.04
C ALA A 91 -0.17 5.63 0.28
N GLN A 92 0.96 6.07 0.82
CA GLN A 92 1.79 7.11 0.25
C GLN A 92 3.25 6.66 0.22
N LEU A 93 3.97 7.00 -0.85
CA LEU A 93 5.42 6.82 -0.91
C LEU A 93 6.11 7.77 0.08
N LEU A 94 6.78 7.20 1.07
CA LEU A 94 7.72 7.91 1.95
C LEU A 94 9.08 8.09 1.27
N VAL A 95 9.49 7.07 0.53
CA VAL A 95 10.74 7.06 -0.25
C VAL A 95 10.41 6.64 -1.67
N ARG A 96 10.69 7.55 -2.61
CA ARG A 96 10.63 7.28 -4.06
C ARG A 96 11.68 6.24 -4.46
N LYS A 97 11.60 5.75 -5.70
CA LYS A 97 12.58 4.82 -6.27
C LYS A 97 14.02 5.30 -6.06
N THR A 98 14.76 4.55 -5.26
CA THR A 98 16.22 4.63 -5.12
C THR A 98 16.86 3.43 -5.80
N ALA A 99 18.06 3.59 -6.35
CA ALA A 99 18.80 2.52 -7.01
C ALA A 99 20.20 2.39 -6.40
N HIS A 100 20.56 1.18 -5.97
CA HIS A 100 21.89 0.89 -5.43
C HIS A 100 22.33 -0.52 -5.82
N ALA A 101 23.52 -0.65 -6.39
CA ALA A 101 24.12 -1.94 -6.79
C ALA A 101 23.17 -2.84 -7.62
N GLY A 102 22.37 -2.25 -8.51
CA GLY A 102 21.41 -2.97 -9.35
C GLY A 102 20.09 -3.36 -8.67
N VAL A 103 19.87 -2.99 -7.41
CA VAL A 103 18.60 -3.16 -6.69
C VAL A 103 17.88 -1.83 -6.61
N THR A 104 16.57 -1.82 -6.88
CA THR A 104 15.71 -0.65 -6.68
C THR A 104 14.80 -0.82 -5.48
N VAL A 105 14.65 0.23 -4.69
CA VAL A 105 13.85 0.22 -3.45
C VAL A 105 12.97 1.47 -3.40
N ALA A 106 11.73 1.29 -2.96
CA ALA A 106 10.80 2.34 -2.59
C ALA A 106 10.10 1.94 -1.28
N ILE A 107 9.68 2.93 -0.49
CA ILE A 107 9.01 2.70 0.79
C ILE A 107 7.69 3.46 0.77
N ALA A 108 6.60 2.77 1.11
CA ALA A 108 5.30 3.36 1.30
C ALA A 108 4.80 3.11 2.72
N SER A 109 3.94 4.00 3.20
CA SER A 109 3.22 3.85 4.46
C SER A 109 1.74 4.06 4.22
N ILE A 110 0.93 3.49 5.10
CA ILE A 110 -0.49 3.82 5.16
C ILE A 110 -0.67 5.29 5.58
N ILE A 111 -1.63 5.97 4.98
CA ILE A 111 -2.09 7.28 5.43
C ILE A 111 -3.16 7.01 6.48
N ALA A 112 -2.83 7.18 7.76
CA ALA A 112 -3.84 7.21 8.81
C ALA A 112 -4.67 8.48 8.61
N ARG A 113 -5.94 8.34 8.20
CA ARG A 113 -6.87 9.47 8.26
C ARG A 113 -7.10 9.75 9.74
N THR A 114 -6.43 10.76 10.28
CA THR A 114 -6.92 11.37 11.50
C THR A 114 -8.17 12.13 11.08
N GLU A 115 -9.33 11.70 11.57
CA GLU A 115 -10.54 12.52 11.54
C GLU A 115 -10.25 13.74 12.40
N HIS A 116 -9.60 14.75 11.81
CA HIS A 116 -9.47 16.04 12.43
C HIS A 116 -10.84 16.69 12.29
N GLU A 117 -11.66 16.53 13.33
CA GLU A 117 -12.83 17.37 13.57
C GLU A 117 -12.34 18.82 13.45
N PRO A 118 -12.79 19.60 12.44
CA PRO A 118 -12.50 21.01 12.41
C PRO A 118 -13.30 21.62 13.56
N THR A 119 -12.69 21.73 14.73
CA THR A 119 -13.19 22.64 15.75
C THR A 119 -13.10 24.03 15.15
N THR A 120 -14.23 24.52 14.67
CA THR A 120 -14.48 25.92 14.32
C THR A 120 -13.96 26.77 15.48
N HIS A 121 -12.75 27.30 15.34
CA HIS A 121 -12.24 28.33 16.22
C HIS A 121 -12.97 29.62 15.86
N ASP A 122 -14.11 29.82 16.51
CA ASP A 122 -14.82 31.09 16.53
C ASP A 122 -13.84 32.17 17.00
N THR A 123 -13.80 33.28 16.25
CA THR A 123 -12.87 34.38 16.49
C THR A 123 -13.32 35.14 17.73
N GLU A 124 -12.84 34.75 18.91
CA GLU A 124 -13.01 35.56 20.10
C GLU A 124 -12.17 36.84 19.98
N LYS A 125 -12.88 37.94 19.73
CA LYS A 125 -12.39 39.34 19.80
C LYS A 125 -11.65 39.56 21.13
N GLN A 126 -10.33 39.67 21.09
CA GLN A 126 -9.58 40.29 22.19
C GLN A 126 -9.65 41.81 22.04
N ASP A 127 -10.66 42.40 22.68
CA ASP A 127 -10.65 43.82 23.05
C ASP A 127 -9.61 43.98 24.19
N LEU A 128 -8.54 44.74 23.95
CA LEU A 128 -7.57 45.13 24.98
C LEU A 128 -7.81 46.60 25.36
N PRO A 129 -7.74 46.97 26.66
CA PRO A 129 -7.94 48.34 27.15
C PRO A 129 -6.78 49.29 26.85
#